data_AF-A0A3B4C273-F1
#
_entry.id   AF-A0A3B4C273-F1
#
_cell.length_a   1.000
_cell.length_b   1.000
_cell.length_c   1.000
_cell.angle_alpha   90.00
_cell.angle_beta   90.00
_cell.angle_gamma   90.00
#
_symmetry.space_group_name_H-M   'P 1'
#
loop_
_entity.id
_entity.type
_entity.pdbx_description
1 polymer ?
#
loop_
_entity_poly.entity_id
_entity_poly.type
_entity_poly.pdbx_seq_one_letter_code
_entity_poly.pdbx_strand_id
1 'polypeptide(L)'
;MEFDSGYRDRLEMFAHTMALWYKEYEHWQSRPRKRMVRVSGVWPPTDRACTQWILHLLDCGAATPAARTLHNDDSSEMMCCDGGSMLLLTDSSGLPLGFDMLPRGWSTSLDVGETKGSDDEGVGAVTQRMLGLLRFSMEAPLSGRLPRLPQTLTVSDKKLHRLLRKREKSLSRLKVTLRPEAFGGWMPIDVDWETRTACIKAFSMRWPPTYYCHACKKQSFPSQLKPCPGCRAVLFCSDECPPSAHPQSSPDLHRSHCCERLTVYMSHSAQLANLPFTYAKETTTEDFDLEHFLFKNKLNSGYWLHWSLLVRSPRFELHSGLEQSKDVWLSGHSEPYGHLKEEANILLGQTPLKSPSPSSPLVSWSQYFSWRALDLASPVASLLSSTLSIYYIITSLVPQDYPELNVLKKQSLKIHIIESYREFHTIMTFWELSVLLPHMTFELSFFGERLPQESHEQQLYLQKKSDGVSLVSSALGSQKKADKSIRVKAYKRAYHMLQVPKPDLVIGV
;
A
#
# COMPACT_ATOMS: atom_id res chain seq x y z
N MET A 1 -3.70 9.16 35.96
CA MET A 1 -2.52 8.32 35.63
C MET A 1 -2.23 8.62 34.17
N GLU A 2 -1.26 9.51 33.95
CA GLU A 2 -1.00 10.18 32.68
C GLU A 2 -0.51 9.18 31.62
N PHE A 3 -1.11 9.25 30.44
CA PHE A 3 -0.60 8.60 29.23
C PHE A 3 0.66 9.35 28.80
N ASP A 4 1.82 8.77 29.07
CA ASP A 4 3.08 9.22 28.48
C ASP A 4 3.02 8.99 26.96
N SER A 5 2.75 10.07 26.24
CA SER A 5 2.48 10.16 24.80
C SER A 5 3.75 10.20 23.94
N GLY A 6 4.86 9.65 24.44
CA GLY A 6 6.19 9.80 23.84
C GLY A 6 6.57 8.81 22.73
N TYR A 7 5.89 7.66 22.59
CA TYR A 7 6.25 6.66 21.58
C TYR A 7 5.45 6.88 20.28
N ARG A 8 5.93 7.76 19.40
CA ARG A 8 5.38 7.87 18.03
C ARG A 8 5.43 6.50 17.35
N ASP A 9 4.39 6.19 16.58
CA ASP A 9 4.35 4.96 15.80
C ASP A 9 5.52 4.92 14.81
N ARG A 10 6.33 3.85 14.84
CA ARG A 10 7.49 3.68 13.97
C ARG A 10 7.10 3.73 12.49
N LEU A 11 5.93 3.19 12.13
CA LEU A 11 5.46 3.24 10.75
C LEU A 11 5.11 4.67 10.33
N GLU A 12 4.43 5.42 11.20
CA GLU A 12 4.05 6.82 10.94
C GLU A 12 5.29 7.69 10.76
N MET A 13 6.29 7.52 11.63
CA MET A 13 7.58 8.20 11.52
C MET A 13 8.29 7.89 10.20
N PHE A 14 8.41 6.60 9.87
CA PHE A 14 9.00 6.18 8.60
C PHE A 14 8.25 6.83 7.43
N ALA A 15 6.92 6.72 7.43
CA ALA A 15 6.11 7.18 6.31
C ALA A 15 6.21 8.69 6.10
N HIS A 16 6.17 9.46 7.19
CA HIS A 16 6.34 10.91 7.15
C HIS A 16 7.71 11.33 6.62
N THR A 17 8.79 10.73 7.13
CA THR A 17 10.16 10.99 6.67
C THR A 17 10.31 10.67 5.18
N MET A 18 9.75 9.54 4.76
CA MET A 18 9.81 9.11 3.37
C MET A 18 9.01 10.02 2.44
N ALA A 19 7.87 10.54 2.89
CA ALA A 19 7.07 11.51 2.13
C ALA A 19 7.82 12.84 1.95
N LEU A 20 8.49 13.35 3.00
CA LEU A 20 9.36 14.54 2.89
C LEU A 20 10.51 14.31 1.91
N TRP A 21 11.14 13.14 2.00
CA TRP A 21 12.20 12.74 1.08
C TRP A 21 11.72 12.69 -0.38
N TYR A 22 10.56 12.07 -0.62
CA TYR A 22 10.04 11.87 -1.97
C TYR A 22 9.78 13.21 -2.67
N LYS A 23 9.29 14.22 -1.95
CA LYS A 23 9.11 15.59 -2.47
C LYS A 23 10.43 16.22 -2.94
N GLU A 24 11.49 16.09 -2.16
CA GLU A 24 12.82 16.59 -2.53
C GLU A 24 13.41 15.80 -3.72
N TYR A 25 13.16 14.49 -3.79
CA TYR A 25 13.57 13.65 -4.91
C TYR A 25 12.88 14.05 -6.22
N GLU A 26 11.57 14.28 -6.21
CA GLU A 26 10.82 14.77 -7.38
C GLU A 26 11.34 16.15 -7.83
N HIS A 27 11.60 17.05 -6.87
CA HIS A 27 12.19 18.35 -7.18
C HIS A 27 13.60 18.21 -7.80
N TRP A 28 14.40 17.27 -7.32
CA TRP A 28 15.72 16.99 -7.90
C TRP A 28 15.64 16.38 -9.31
N GLN A 29 14.69 15.48 -9.56
CA GLN A 29 14.49 14.87 -10.89
C GLN A 29 14.05 15.90 -11.95
N SER A 30 13.23 16.89 -11.58
CA SER A 30 12.71 17.90 -12.51
C SER A 30 13.74 18.94 -12.96
N ARG A 31 14.95 18.98 -12.37
CA ARG A 31 16.00 19.92 -12.76
C ARG A 31 16.67 19.50 -14.09
N PRO A 32 16.81 20.42 -15.08
CA PRO A 32 17.49 20.12 -16.33
C PRO A 32 18.97 19.78 -16.08
N ARG A 33 19.34 18.51 -16.27
CA ARG A 33 20.72 18.05 -16.07
C ARG A 33 21.62 18.53 -17.20
N LYS A 34 22.53 19.47 -16.92
CA LYS A 34 23.70 19.76 -17.78
C LYS A 34 24.76 18.64 -17.64
N ARG A 35 24.40 17.42 -18.03
CA ARG A 35 25.26 16.26 -18.42
C ARG A 35 24.38 15.01 -18.39
N MET A 36 23.68 14.75 -19.49
CA MET A 36 23.25 13.39 -19.82
C MET A 36 24.47 12.67 -20.41
N VAL A 37 24.96 11.64 -19.73
CA VAL A 37 25.72 10.58 -20.41
C VAL A 37 24.66 9.67 -21.04
N ARG A 38 24.74 9.45 -22.37
CA ARG A 38 23.81 8.60 -23.11
C ARG A 38 23.79 7.18 -22.51
N VAL A 39 22.59 6.62 -22.37
CA VAL A 39 22.38 5.21 -22.04
C VAL A 39 21.59 4.57 -23.17
N SER A 40 22.12 3.45 -23.68
CA SER A 40 21.37 2.43 -24.42
C SER A 40 21.80 1.07 -23.88
N GLY A 41 20.85 0.22 -23.47
CA GLY A 41 21.14 -1.17 -23.09
C GLY A 41 20.30 -1.68 -21.92
N VAL A 42 19.90 -2.94 -22.00
CA VAL A 42 18.83 -3.62 -21.28
C VAL A 42 19.13 -3.86 -19.79
N TRP A 43 18.09 -3.74 -18.96
CA TRP A 43 18.10 -3.98 -17.52
C TRP A 43 18.47 -5.43 -17.17
N PRO A 44 19.40 -5.68 -16.24
CA PRO A 44 19.63 -7.03 -15.74
C PRO A 44 18.42 -7.50 -14.90
N PRO A 45 18.20 -8.82 -14.80
CA PRO A 45 17.15 -9.36 -13.94
C PRO A 45 17.39 -8.92 -12.50
N THR A 46 16.32 -8.65 -11.77
CA THR A 46 16.33 -8.47 -10.32
C THR A 46 16.77 -9.79 -9.66
N ASP A 47 18.07 -10.02 -9.59
CA ASP A 47 18.59 -11.25 -9.02
C ASP A 47 18.41 -11.23 -7.49
N ARG A 48 17.80 -12.31 -6.98
CA ARG A 48 17.61 -12.60 -5.56
C ARG A 48 18.95 -12.82 -4.82
N ALA A 49 20.06 -12.90 -5.56
CA ALA A 49 21.42 -13.10 -5.06
C ALA A 49 22.25 -11.81 -4.86
N CYS A 50 21.66 -10.61 -4.92
CA CYS A 50 22.47 -9.39 -4.76
C CYS A 50 22.87 -9.17 -3.29
N THR A 51 24.16 -9.34 -2.99
CA THR A 51 24.75 -9.32 -1.64
C THR A 51 25.21 -7.94 -1.18
N GLN A 52 24.83 -6.88 -1.90
CA GLN A 52 25.21 -5.50 -1.59
C GLN A 52 24.07 -4.74 -0.92
N TRP A 53 24.34 -4.18 0.25
CA TRP A 53 23.44 -3.26 0.95
C TRP A 53 23.98 -1.85 0.96
N ILE A 54 23.06 -0.89 1.10
CA ILE A 54 23.35 0.54 1.10
C ILE A 54 22.72 1.16 2.35
N LEU A 55 23.56 1.79 3.17
CA LEU A 55 23.17 2.61 4.30
C LEU A 55 23.08 4.07 3.87
N HIS A 56 21.87 4.59 3.91
CA HIS A 56 21.52 5.97 3.59
C HIS A 56 21.34 6.79 4.85
N LEU A 57 21.69 8.06 4.77
CA LEU A 57 21.37 9.09 5.76
C LEU A 57 20.38 10.06 5.14
N LEU A 58 19.16 10.09 5.63
CA LEU A 58 18.07 10.97 5.18
C LEU A 58 17.93 12.15 6.14
N ASP A 59 18.26 13.36 5.70
CA ASP A 59 18.14 14.56 6.53
C ASP A 59 16.78 15.23 6.31
N CYS A 60 15.95 15.26 7.35
CA CYS A 60 14.59 15.81 7.29
C CYS A 60 14.50 17.26 7.79
N GLY A 61 15.65 17.89 8.08
CA GLY A 61 15.73 19.16 8.80
C GLY A 61 15.54 20.44 7.98
N ALA A 62 15.37 20.37 6.66
CA ALA A 62 15.21 21.55 5.82
C ALA A 62 13.90 21.50 5.03
N ALA A 63 12.87 22.21 5.51
CA ALA A 63 11.80 22.63 4.63
C ALA A 63 12.41 23.60 3.61
N THR A 64 12.41 23.23 2.32
CA THR A 64 12.79 24.17 1.27
C THR A 64 11.74 25.30 1.16
N PRO A 65 12.15 26.56 0.90
CA PRO A 65 11.23 27.70 0.79
C PRO A 65 10.11 27.53 -0.26
N ALA A 66 10.29 26.63 -1.23
CA ALA A 66 9.32 26.33 -2.29
C ALA A 66 8.04 25.63 -1.78
N ALA A 67 8.07 24.99 -0.60
CA ALA A 67 6.88 24.41 0.02
C ALA A 67 5.92 25.46 0.62
N ARG A 68 6.37 26.72 0.79
CA ARG A 68 5.54 27.82 1.33
C ARG A 68 4.72 28.56 0.28
N THR A 69 5.02 28.39 -1.01
CA THR A 69 4.41 29.19 -2.09
C THR A 69 3.30 28.48 -2.88
N LEU A 70 2.98 27.22 -2.58
CA LEU A 70 1.94 26.44 -3.29
C LEU A 70 0.67 26.16 -2.48
N HIS A 71 0.62 26.55 -1.19
CA HIS A 71 -0.58 26.44 -0.37
C HIS A 71 -0.93 27.80 0.23
N ASN A 72 -1.83 28.52 -0.46
CA ASN A 72 -2.61 29.62 0.12
C ASN A 72 -3.86 29.05 0.82
N ASP A 73 -3.67 28.04 1.67
CA ASP A 73 -4.76 27.50 2.47
C ASP A 73 -4.27 27.18 3.88
N ASP A 74 -5.09 27.59 4.85
CA ASP A 74 -4.91 27.73 6.30
C ASP A 74 -4.48 26.44 7.02
N SER A 75 -3.35 25.86 6.63
CA SER A 75 -2.80 24.63 7.17
C SER A 75 -1.92 24.92 8.39
N SER A 76 -2.57 25.39 9.45
CA SER A 76 -2.01 25.50 10.80
C SER A 76 -1.79 24.14 11.50
N GLU A 77 -2.06 23.01 10.84
CA GLU A 77 -1.96 21.66 11.40
C GLU A 77 -0.73 20.84 10.95
N MET A 78 0.26 21.45 10.29
CA MET A 78 1.54 20.78 10.07
C MET A 78 2.46 20.99 11.29
N MET A 79 2.07 20.42 12.43
CA MET A 79 2.90 20.34 13.63
C MET A 79 4.26 19.74 13.26
N CYS A 80 5.30 20.57 13.32
CA CYS A 80 6.70 20.24 13.12
C CYS A 80 7.04 18.87 13.73
N CYS A 81 7.37 17.90 12.89
CA CYS A 81 8.29 16.87 13.32
C CYS A 81 9.62 17.57 13.57
N ASP A 82 9.99 17.57 14.84
CA ASP A 82 11.23 18.09 15.37
C ASP A 82 12.42 17.54 14.54
N GLY A 83 12.94 18.34 13.59
CA GLY A 83 13.89 17.92 12.55
C GLY A 83 14.99 16.96 13.02
N GLY A 84 14.91 15.70 12.58
CA GLY A 84 15.86 14.64 12.87
C GLY A 84 16.32 13.93 11.60
N SER A 85 17.51 13.32 11.64
CA SER A 85 18.05 12.55 10.51
C SER A 85 17.72 11.05 10.68
N MET A 86 17.32 10.38 9.60
CA MET A 86 16.99 8.94 9.60
C MET A 86 18.11 8.15 8.90
N LEU A 87 18.56 7.07 9.53
CA LEU A 87 19.32 6.02 8.87
C LEU A 87 18.36 5.07 8.17
N LEU A 88 18.57 4.82 6.88
CA LEU A 88 17.79 3.86 6.11
C LEU A 88 18.73 2.84 5.47
N LEU A 89 18.48 1.56 5.74
CA LEU A 89 19.22 0.47 5.12
C LEU A 89 18.38 -0.12 3.99
N THR A 90 18.97 -0.26 2.80
CA THR A 90 18.31 -0.83 1.61
C THR A 90 19.18 -1.90 0.98
N ASP A 91 18.56 -2.82 0.24
CA ASP A 91 19.31 -3.66 -0.71
C ASP A 91 19.61 -2.89 -2.01
N SER A 92 20.34 -3.52 -2.93
CA SER A 92 20.71 -2.95 -4.23
C SER A 92 19.51 -2.70 -5.18
N SER A 93 18.34 -3.25 -4.87
CA SER A 93 17.09 -2.98 -5.59
C SER A 93 16.37 -1.73 -5.07
N GLY A 94 16.78 -1.22 -3.90
CA GLY A 94 16.15 -0.10 -3.22
C GLY A 94 15.05 -0.51 -2.25
N LEU A 95 14.94 -1.81 -1.90
CA LEU A 95 13.98 -2.29 -0.90
C LEU A 95 14.46 -1.95 0.52
N PRO A 96 13.66 -1.24 1.34
CA PRO A 96 13.98 -0.97 2.74
C PRO A 96 14.07 -2.26 3.56
N LEU A 97 15.21 -2.42 4.24
CA LEU A 97 15.50 -3.54 5.13
C LEU A 97 15.37 -3.14 6.60
N GLY A 98 15.54 -1.86 6.91
CA GLY A 98 15.47 -1.32 8.27
C GLY A 98 15.69 0.19 8.27
N PHE A 99 15.24 0.83 9.34
CA PHE A 99 15.55 2.23 9.61
C PHE A 99 15.74 2.49 11.11
N ASP A 100 16.51 3.53 11.44
CA ASP A 100 16.65 4.06 12.80
C ASP A 100 16.79 5.58 12.76
N MET A 101 16.43 6.26 13.85
CA MET A 101 16.55 7.71 13.96
C MET A 101 17.85 8.09 14.66
N LEU A 102 18.55 9.09 14.12
CA LEU A 102 19.70 9.68 14.78
C LEU A 102 19.27 10.77 15.77
N PRO A 103 19.99 10.91 16.89
CA PRO A 103 19.79 12.03 17.80
C PRO A 103 19.96 13.38 17.09
N ARG A 104 19.26 14.41 17.57
CA ARG A 104 19.48 15.79 17.10
C ARG A 104 20.92 16.21 17.34
N GLY A 105 21.48 16.94 16.39
CA GLY A 105 22.88 17.39 16.47
C GLY A 105 23.92 16.27 16.39
N TRP A 106 23.54 15.05 15.95
CA TRP A 106 24.50 13.94 15.80
C TRP A 106 25.72 14.36 14.98
N SER A 107 25.52 15.13 13.91
CA SER A 107 26.60 15.59 13.03
C SER A 107 27.55 16.55 13.75
N THR A 108 27.03 17.44 14.59
CA THR A 108 27.84 18.36 15.42
C THR A 108 28.59 17.63 16.53
N SER A 109 27.97 16.62 17.15
CA SER A 109 28.64 15.77 18.15
C SER A 109 29.81 15.00 17.54
N LEU A 110 29.71 14.58 16.28
CA LEU A 110 30.82 13.95 15.57
C LEU A 110 31.96 14.93 15.29
N ASP A 111 31.65 16.17 14.89
CA ASP A 111 32.66 17.20 14.60
C ASP A 111 33.43 17.63 15.88
N VAL A 112 32.74 17.66 17.02
CA VAL A 112 33.35 17.94 18.34
C VAL A 112 34.19 16.76 18.84
N GLY A 113 33.73 15.51 18.65
CA GLY A 113 34.48 14.32 19.02
C GLY A 113 35.77 14.13 18.23
N GLU A 114 35.80 14.51 16.94
CA GLU A 114 37.02 14.46 16.12
C GLU A 114 38.08 15.49 16.54
N THR A 115 37.67 16.61 17.15
CA THR A 115 38.60 17.68 17.57
C THR A 115 39.20 17.46 18.96
N LYS A 116 38.55 16.65 19.84
CA LYS A 116 39.01 16.42 21.22
C LYS A 116 39.71 15.09 21.48
N GLY A 117 39.81 14.18 20.51
CA GLY A 117 40.62 12.95 20.61
C GLY A 117 40.19 11.94 21.71
N SER A 118 39.01 12.12 22.31
CA SER A 118 38.43 11.22 23.31
C SER A 118 37.41 10.27 22.65
N ASP A 119 37.24 9.07 23.20
CA ASP A 119 36.11 8.18 22.88
C ASP A 119 34.82 8.87 23.33
N ASP A 120 34.29 9.72 22.45
CA ASP A 120 33.14 10.56 22.74
C ASP A 120 31.86 9.72 22.70
N GLU A 121 31.03 9.84 23.73
CA GLU A 121 29.81 9.05 23.94
C GLU A 121 28.88 9.12 22.71
N GLY A 122 28.84 10.26 22.02
CA GLY A 122 28.08 10.47 20.79
C GLY A 122 28.58 9.65 19.58
N VAL A 123 29.90 9.50 19.41
CA VAL A 123 30.49 8.67 18.34
C VAL A 123 30.16 7.20 18.57
N GLY A 124 30.27 6.76 19.82
CA GLY A 124 29.88 5.43 20.25
C GLY A 124 28.40 5.16 19.97
N ALA A 125 27.51 6.06 20.38
CA ALA A 125 26.07 5.94 20.20
C ALA A 125 25.65 5.82 18.72
N VAL A 126 26.17 6.69 17.84
CA VAL A 126 25.86 6.64 16.39
C VAL A 126 26.37 5.34 15.77
N THR A 127 27.59 4.92 16.11
CA THR A 127 28.17 3.66 15.62
C THR A 127 27.34 2.45 16.04
N GLN A 128 26.92 2.39 17.32
CA GLN A 128 26.09 1.30 17.83
C GLN A 128 24.72 1.26 17.15
N ARG A 129 24.11 2.42 16.85
CA ARG A 129 22.87 2.48 16.07
C ARG A 129 23.05 1.92 14.66
N MET A 130 24.11 2.30 13.95
CA MET A 130 24.39 1.77 12.61
C MET A 130 24.60 0.25 12.61
N LEU A 131 25.39 -0.27 13.56
CA LEU A 131 25.66 -1.71 13.66
C LEU A 131 24.43 -2.49 14.16
N GLY A 132 23.65 -1.91 15.07
CA GLY A 132 22.39 -2.46 15.57
C GLY A 132 21.34 -2.54 14.46
N LEU A 133 21.19 -1.46 13.68
CA LEU A 133 20.34 -1.43 12.50
C LEU A 133 20.73 -2.53 11.49
N LEU A 134 22.04 -2.64 11.18
CA LEU A 134 22.54 -3.66 10.27
C LEU A 134 22.19 -5.08 10.76
N ARG A 135 22.46 -5.39 12.03
CA ARG A 135 22.13 -6.71 12.63
C ARG A 135 20.64 -7.00 12.63
N PHE A 136 19.83 -6.04 13.07
CA PHE A 136 18.38 -6.21 13.12
C PHE A 136 17.82 -6.47 11.72
N SER A 137 18.28 -5.73 10.70
CA SER A 137 17.89 -5.95 9.31
C SER A 137 18.38 -7.28 8.74
N MET A 138 19.46 -7.86 9.27
CA MET A 138 19.91 -9.20 8.89
C MET A 138 19.01 -10.31 9.43
N GLU A 139 18.48 -10.13 10.65
CA GLU A 139 17.63 -11.11 11.33
C GLU A 139 16.16 -10.98 10.92
N ALA A 140 15.64 -9.75 10.85
CA ALA A 140 14.25 -9.44 10.60
C ALA A 140 14.12 -8.21 9.67
N PRO A 141 14.36 -8.37 8.35
CA PRO A 141 14.14 -7.30 7.38
C PRO A 141 12.72 -6.75 7.46
N LEU A 142 12.52 -5.44 7.29
CA LEU A 142 11.20 -4.79 7.41
C LEU A 142 10.07 -5.52 6.68
N SER A 143 10.35 -6.03 5.49
CA SER A 143 9.44 -6.82 4.65
C SER A 143 8.98 -8.16 5.23
N GLY A 144 9.44 -8.56 6.42
CA GLY A 144 9.05 -9.81 7.10
C GLY A 144 9.61 -11.06 6.42
N ARG A 145 10.64 -10.89 5.59
CA ARG A 145 11.28 -11.98 4.85
C ARG A 145 12.28 -12.73 5.70
N LEU A 146 12.73 -13.88 5.19
CA LEU A 146 13.79 -14.68 5.81
C LEU A 146 15.04 -13.82 6.11
N PRO A 147 15.80 -14.18 7.15
CA PRO A 147 17.09 -13.56 7.44
C PRO A 147 18.00 -13.47 6.20
N ARG A 148 18.73 -12.36 6.07
CA ARG A 148 19.62 -12.08 4.93
C ARG A 148 20.95 -11.55 5.40
N LEU A 149 22.04 -11.93 4.72
CA LEU A 149 23.39 -11.47 5.04
C LEU A 149 23.98 -10.73 3.83
N PRO A 150 24.34 -9.45 3.96
CA PRO A 150 25.10 -8.77 2.91
C PRO A 150 26.56 -9.23 2.92
N GLN A 151 27.16 -9.35 1.74
CA GLN A 151 28.62 -9.46 1.61
C GLN A 151 29.27 -8.08 1.66
N THR A 152 28.60 -7.06 1.12
CA THR A 152 29.16 -5.70 1.05
C THR A 152 28.20 -4.64 1.58
N LEU A 153 28.75 -3.68 2.30
CA LEU A 153 28.05 -2.49 2.77
C LEU A 153 28.60 -1.25 2.10
N THR A 154 27.68 -0.45 1.58
CA THR A 154 27.94 0.87 1.01
C THR A 154 27.32 1.93 1.90
N VAL A 155 27.96 3.09 2.04
CA VAL A 155 27.45 4.20 2.87
C VAL A 155 27.34 5.45 2.00
N SER A 156 26.19 6.13 2.05
CA SER A 156 25.97 7.35 1.26
C SER A 156 26.72 8.57 1.83
N ASP A 157 26.77 8.67 3.16
CA ASP A 157 27.37 9.78 3.88
C ASP A 157 28.85 9.56 4.22
N LYS A 158 29.67 10.59 4.00
CA LYS A 158 31.12 10.51 4.20
C LYS A 158 31.52 10.46 5.67
N LYS A 159 30.78 11.12 6.57
CA LYS A 159 31.08 11.10 8.01
C LYS A 159 30.77 9.71 8.58
N LEU A 160 29.60 9.17 8.26
CA LEU A 160 29.18 7.82 8.65
C LEU A 160 30.13 6.73 8.11
N HIS A 161 30.58 6.86 6.86
CA HIS A 161 31.55 5.93 6.27
C HIS A 161 32.87 5.90 7.05
N ARG A 162 33.42 7.07 7.40
CA ARG A 162 34.65 7.17 8.20
C ARG A 162 34.51 6.50 9.57
N LEU A 163 33.35 6.65 10.23
CA LEU A 163 33.09 6.00 11.51
C LEU A 163 33.11 4.47 11.40
N LEU A 164 32.39 3.92 10.41
CA LEU A 164 32.38 2.48 10.17
C LEU A 164 33.76 1.95 9.76
N ARG A 165 34.53 2.71 8.97
CA ARG A 165 35.91 2.35 8.60
C ARG A 165 36.82 2.26 9.83
N LYS A 166 36.69 3.18 10.80
CA LYS A 166 37.41 3.10 12.10
C LYS A 166 36.98 1.89 12.95
N ARG A 167 35.89 1.20 12.59
CA ARG A 167 35.29 0.07 13.32
C ARG A 167 35.11 -1.17 12.44
N GLU A 168 35.94 -1.32 11.41
CA GLU A 168 35.84 -2.39 10.40
C GLU A 168 35.84 -3.80 11.01
N LYS A 169 36.60 -4.03 12.10
CA LYS A 169 36.57 -5.30 12.85
C LYS A 169 35.15 -5.73 13.27
N SER A 170 34.28 -4.79 13.61
CA SER A 170 32.89 -5.08 13.96
C SER A 170 32.06 -5.52 12.75
N LEU A 171 32.35 -4.98 11.56
CA LEU A 171 31.73 -5.41 10.31
C LEU A 171 32.26 -6.78 9.86
N SER A 172 33.56 -7.04 10.04
CA SER A 172 34.16 -8.36 9.78
C SER A 172 33.53 -9.46 10.63
N ARG A 173 33.19 -9.18 11.90
CA ARG A 173 32.45 -10.11 12.77
C ARG A 173 31.05 -10.42 12.24
N LEU A 174 30.44 -9.50 11.50
CA LEU A 174 29.16 -9.68 10.81
C LEU A 174 29.33 -10.29 9.41
N LYS A 175 30.56 -10.63 9.00
CA LYS A 175 30.92 -11.10 7.66
C LYS A 175 30.56 -10.10 6.55
N VAL A 176 30.60 -8.81 6.87
CA VAL A 176 30.28 -7.72 5.95
C VAL A 176 31.55 -6.93 5.63
N THR A 177 31.80 -6.70 4.34
CA THR A 177 32.91 -5.88 3.86
C THR A 177 32.45 -4.46 3.55
N LEU A 178 33.07 -3.45 4.14
CA LEU A 178 32.78 -2.06 3.81
C LEU A 178 33.41 -1.69 2.46
N ARG A 179 32.66 -1.07 1.55
CA ARG A 179 33.25 -0.57 0.30
C ARG A 179 34.29 0.53 0.56
N PRO A 180 35.35 0.66 -0.27
CA PRO A 180 36.46 1.57 -0.02
C PRO A 180 36.05 3.04 0.11
N GLU A 181 35.01 3.44 -0.62
CA GLU A 181 34.56 4.82 -0.72
C GLU A 181 33.07 4.97 -0.38
N ALA A 182 32.73 6.14 0.17
CA ALA A 182 31.36 6.60 0.27
C ALA A 182 30.92 7.16 -1.09
N PHE A 183 29.69 6.87 -1.51
CA PHE A 183 29.19 7.29 -2.83
C PHE A 183 28.87 8.79 -2.94
N GLY A 184 28.75 9.49 -1.80
CA GLY A 184 28.61 10.95 -1.80
C GLY A 184 27.33 11.44 -2.48
N GLY A 185 26.22 10.76 -2.23
CA GLY A 185 24.91 11.05 -2.83
C GLY A 185 23.89 9.96 -2.54
N TRP A 186 22.67 10.16 -3.03
CA TRP A 186 21.49 9.34 -2.70
C TRP A 186 21.32 8.07 -3.53
N MET A 187 22.08 7.91 -4.62
CA MET A 187 21.80 6.89 -5.64
C MET A 187 23.02 6.00 -5.86
N PRO A 188 22.84 4.66 -5.92
CA PRO A 188 23.90 3.79 -6.39
C PRO A 188 24.21 4.13 -7.85
N ILE A 189 25.46 4.51 -8.10
CA ILE A 189 26.00 4.65 -9.45
C ILE A 189 26.46 3.25 -9.86
N ASP A 190 25.87 2.72 -10.92
CA ASP A 190 26.37 1.49 -11.54
C ASP A 190 27.52 1.90 -12.46
N VAL A 191 28.72 1.39 -12.19
CA VAL A 191 29.90 1.66 -13.01
C VAL A 191 30.20 0.38 -13.76
N ASP A 192 29.89 0.39 -15.05
CA ASP A 192 30.37 -0.65 -15.95
C ASP A 192 31.90 -0.50 -16.04
N TRP A 193 32.62 -1.50 -15.53
CA TRP A 193 34.08 -1.48 -15.43
C TRP A 193 34.77 -1.84 -16.75
N GLU A 194 34.05 -2.47 -17.70
CA GLU A 194 34.53 -2.75 -19.04
C GLU A 194 34.41 -1.51 -19.93
N THR A 195 33.31 -0.77 -19.81
CA THR A 195 33.07 0.44 -20.64
C THR A 195 33.41 1.75 -19.94
N ARG A 196 33.76 1.72 -18.64
CA ARG A 196 34.01 2.89 -17.77
C ARG A 196 32.88 3.92 -17.76
N THR A 197 31.65 3.51 -18.05
CA THR A 197 30.48 4.39 -17.95
C THR A 197 29.81 4.27 -16.60
N ALA A 198 29.59 5.42 -15.97
CA ALA A 198 28.81 5.58 -14.74
C ALA A 198 27.34 5.86 -15.11
N CYS A 199 26.44 4.94 -14.77
CA CYS A 199 25.00 5.14 -14.89
C CYS A 199 24.42 5.44 -13.51
N ILE A 200 23.75 6.59 -13.37
CA ILE A 200 22.89 6.84 -12.21
C ILE A 200 21.69 5.92 -12.37
N LYS A 201 21.64 4.81 -11.62
CA LYS A 201 20.45 3.96 -11.59
C LYS A 201 19.32 4.79 -10.99
N ALA A 202 18.15 4.82 -11.62
CA ALA A 202 16.96 5.41 -11.02
C ALA A 202 16.75 4.74 -9.65
N PHE A 203 16.81 5.53 -8.59
CA PHE A 203 16.66 5.05 -7.22
C PHE A 203 15.17 4.81 -7.05
N SER A 204 14.78 3.54 -7.10
CA SER A 204 13.42 3.10 -6.83
C SER A 204 13.34 2.78 -5.35
N MET A 205 12.98 3.76 -4.53
CA MET A 205 12.63 3.47 -3.12
C MET A 205 11.36 2.65 -3.12
N ARG A 206 11.52 1.36 -2.84
CA ARG A 206 10.37 0.48 -2.77
C ARG A 206 9.67 0.71 -1.46
N TRP A 207 8.35 0.76 -1.46
CA TRP A 207 7.63 0.77 -0.20
C TRP A 207 7.53 -0.65 0.37
N PRO A 208 8.00 -0.91 1.60
CA PRO A 208 7.84 -2.23 2.19
C PRO A 208 6.34 -2.49 2.45
N PRO A 209 5.86 -3.74 2.29
CA PRO A 209 4.48 -4.07 2.59
C PRO A 209 4.14 -3.72 4.04
N THR A 210 2.91 -3.33 4.28
CA THR A 210 2.38 -3.05 5.62
C THR A 210 1.15 -3.88 5.86
N TYR A 211 0.97 -4.37 7.08
CA TYR A 211 -0.22 -5.10 7.49
C TYR A 211 -0.78 -4.52 8.78
N TYR A 212 -1.95 -5.00 9.18
CA TYR A 212 -2.64 -4.51 10.37
C TYR A 212 -2.69 -5.59 11.44
N CYS A 213 -2.54 -5.18 12.69
CA CYS A 213 -2.86 -6.02 13.83
C CYS A 213 -4.37 -6.34 13.82
N HIS A 214 -4.73 -7.61 13.94
CA HIS A 214 -6.13 -8.03 13.92
C HIS A 214 -6.93 -7.48 15.11
N ALA A 215 -6.29 -7.32 16.27
CA ALA A 215 -6.93 -6.86 17.50
C ALA A 215 -7.00 -5.34 17.60
N CYS A 216 -5.85 -4.65 17.65
CA CYS A 216 -5.81 -3.20 17.84
C CYS A 216 -5.89 -2.38 16.55
N LYS A 217 -5.95 -3.05 15.38
CA LYS A 217 -5.99 -2.44 14.03
C LYS A 217 -4.79 -1.54 13.68
N LYS A 218 -3.78 -1.46 14.54
CA LYS A 218 -2.55 -0.72 14.29
C LYS A 218 -1.83 -1.27 13.06
N GLN A 219 -1.49 -0.39 12.11
CA GLN A 219 -0.70 -0.73 10.94
C GLN A 219 0.77 -0.87 11.33
N SER A 220 1.47 -1.86 10.78
CA SER A 220 2.86 -2.10 11.08
C SER A 220 3.55 -2.85 9.94
N PHE A 221 4.88 -2.86 9.98
CA PHE A 221 5.67 -3.68 9.05
C PHE A 221 5.55 -5.16 9.43
N PRO A 222 5.52 -6.08 8.45
CA PRO A 222 5.37 -7.52 8.72
C PRO A 222 6.44 -8.08 9.67
N SER A 223 7.67 -7.54 9.68
CA SER A 223 8.70 -7.92 10.67
C SER A 223 8.33 -7.65 12.13
N GLN A 224 7.41 -6.72 12.39
CA GLN A 224 6.94 -6.36 13.74
C GLN A 224 5.63 -7.07 14.10
N LEU A 225 5.14 -7.92 13.22
CA LEU A 225 3.88 -8.63 13.38
C LEU A 225 4.14 -10.13 13.51
N LYS A 226 3.45 -10.75 14.46
CA LYS A 226 3.46 -12.20 14.67
C LYS A 226 2.19 -12.80 14.08
N PRO A 227 2.28 -13.82 13.22
CA PRO A 227 1.11 -14.53 12.75
C PRO A 227 0.44 -15.32 13.88
N CYS A 228 -0.87 -15.49 13.80
CA CYS A 228 -1.60 -16.40 14.68
C CYS A 228 -0.99 -17.80 14.61
N PRO A 229 -0.66 -18.44 15.75
CA PRO A 229 -0.03 -19.76 15.74
C PRO A 229 -0.94 -20.86 15.16
N GLY A 230 -2.27 -20.67 15.21
CA GLY A 230 -3.25 -21.57 14.61
C GLY A 230 -3.41 -21.31 13.11
N CYS A 231 -4.26 -20.36 12.73
CA CYS A 231 -4.65 -20.17 11.33
C CYS A 231 -3.59 -19.52 10.45
N ARG A 232 -2.60 -18.83 11.03
CA ARG A 232 -1.60 -17.99 10.32
C ARG A 232 -2.17 -16.89 9.41
N ALA A 233 -3.49 -16.75 9.32
CA ALA A 233 -4.17 -15.77 8.46
C ALA A 233 -4.14 -14.35 9.05
N VAL A 234 -4.21 -14.24 10.38
CA VAL A 234 -4.25 -12.95 11.08
C VAL A 234 -2.94 -12.67 11.79
N LEU A 235 -2.62 -11.38 11.94
CA LEU A 235 -1.35 -10.87 12.46
C LEU A 235 -1.56 -10.06 13.74
N PHE A 236 -0.59 -10.07 14.66
CA PHE A 236 -0.63 -9.34 15.93
C PHE A 236 0.67 -8.57 16.18
N CYS A 237 0.60 -7.36 16.75
CA CYS A 237 1.77 -6.53 16.98
C CYS A 237 2.48 -6.73 18.34
N SER A 238 1.89 -7.49 19.25
CA SER A 238 2.48 -7.85 20.55
C SER A 238 1.89 -9.16 21.03
N ASP A 239 2.41 -9.74 22.12
CA ASP A 239 1.81 -10.92 22.76
C ASP A 239 0.58 -10.57 23.62
N GLU A 240 0.33 -9.28 23.84
CA GLU A 240 -0.84 -8.73 24.54
C GLU A 240 -2.03 -8.44 23.59
N CYS A 241 -1.76 -8.27 22.30
CA CYS A 241 -2.81 -8.10 21.29
C CYS A 241 -3.58 -9.40 20.97
N PRO A 242 -2.98 -10.60 21.03
CA PRO A 242 -3.70 -11.84 20.98
C PRO A 242 -4.81 -11.84 22.02
N PRO A 243 -6.02 -12.28 21.65
CA PRO A 243 -7.19 -12.20 22.52
C PRO A 243 -7.07 -12.96 23.85
N SER A 244 -6.03 -13.79 24.05
CA SER A 244 -5.72 -14.43 25.34
C SER A 244 -5.31 -13.46 26.46
N ALA A 245 -4.96 -12.21 26.14
CA ALA A 245 -4.46 -11.24 27.13
C ALA A 245 -5.50 -10.20 27.61
N HIS A 246 -6.72 -10.17 27.05
CA HIS A 246 -7.75 -9.21 27.42
C HIS A 246 -8.96 -9.84 28.16
N PRO A 247 -9.09 -9.62 29.48
CA PRO A 247 -10.15 -10.24 30.30
C PRO A 247 -11.57 -9.67 30.12
N GLN A 248 -11.80 -8.69 29.23
CA GLN A 248 -13.07 -7.96 29.13
C GLN A 248 -13.88 -8.18 27.83
N SER A 249 -13.49 -9.10 26.96
CA SER A 249 -14.30 -9.44 25.78
C SER A 249 -15.05 -10.77 26.02
N SER A 250 -16.38 -10.81 25.85
CA SER A 250 -17.18 -12.05 25.82
C SER A 250 -17.48 -12.50 24.38
N PRO A 251 -17.95 -13.74 24.12
CA PRO A 251 -17.47 -15.05 24.56
C PRO A 251 -16.64 -15.78 23.48
N ASP A 252 -15.88 -16.79 23.93
CA ASP A 252 -14.83 -17.51 23.19
C ASP A 252 -15.27 -18.43 22.03
N LEU A 253 -16.58 -18.64 21.83
CA LEU A 253 -17.08 -19.62 20.85
C LEU A 253 -16.97 -19.13 19.39
N HIS A 254 -17.24 -17.84 19.13
CA HIS A 254 -17.09 -17.29 17.77
C HIS A 254 -15.59 -17.19 17.38
N ARG A 255 -14.69 -17.22 18.36
CA ARG A 255 -13.25 -16.97 18.22
C ARG A 255 -12.48 -18.20 17.77
N SER A 256 -12.72 -19.35 18.41
CA SER A 256 -12.18 -20.65 17.96
C SER A 256 -12.67 -20.97 16.55
N HIS A 257 -13.97 -20.80 16.33
CA HIS A 257 -14.60 -21.07 15.04
C HIS A 257 -14.10 -20.15 13.91
N CYS A 258 -13.75 -18.88 14.20
CA CYS A 258 -13.14 -17.99 13.21
C CYS A 258 -11.72 -18.43 12.84
N CYS A 259 -10.89 -18.79 13.83
CA CYS A 259 -9.55 -19.31 13.59
C CYS A 259 -9.59 -20.63 12.80
N GLU A 260 -10.47 -21.56 13.17
CA GLU A 260 -10.68 -22.82 12.46
C GLU A 260 -11.09 -22.60 10.99
N ARG A 261 -12.07 -21.73 10.74
CA ARG A 261 -12.48 -21.38 9.37
C ARG A 261 -11.37 -20.72 8.57
N LEU A 262 -10.65 -19.77 9.17
CA LEU A 262 -9.51 -19.14 8.52
C LEU A 262 -8.41 -20.15 8.20
N THR A 263 -8.21 -21.17 9.05
CA THR A 263 -7.27 -22.26 8.79
C THR A 263 -7.66 -23.03 7.52
N VAL A 264 -8.95 -23.35 7.37
CA VAL A 264 -9.47 -23.95 6.14
C VAL A 264 -9.24 -23.03 4.94
N TYR A 265 -9.53 -21.74 5.03
CA TYR A 265 -9.28 -20.82 3.91
C TYR A 265 -7.79 -20.77 3.53
N MET A 266 -6.90 -20.77 4.52
CA MET A 266 -5.46 -20.78 4.29
C MET A 266 -4.99 -22.10 3.63
N SER A 267 -5.63 -23.24 3.90
CA SER A 267 -5.30 -24.50 3.20
C SER A 267 -5.69 -24.47 1.71
N HIS A 268 -6.60 -23.57 1.31
CA HIS A 268 -7.00 -23.35 -0.09
C HIS A 268 -6.29 -22.16 -0.75
N SER A 269 -5.31 -21.52 -0.10
CA SER A 269 -4.63 -20.32 -0.62
C SER A 269 -4.01 -20.53 -2.01
N ALA A 270 -3.48 -21.72 -2.31
CA ALA A 270 -2.93 -22.04 -3.63
C ALA A 270 -4.01 -22.05 -4.74
N GLN A 271 -5.28 -22.33 -4.40
CA GLN A 271 -6.38 -22.30 -5.35
C GLN A 271 -6.76 -20.86 -5.74
N LEU A 272 -6.55 -19.88 -4.84
CA LEU A 272 -6.77 -18.46 -5.13
C LEU A 272 -5.83 -17.95 -6.24
N ALA A 273 -4.62 -18.52 -6.35
CA ALA A 273 -3.68 -18.19 -7.42
C ALA A 273 -4.15 -18.65 -8.81
N ASN A 274 -5.12 -19.56 -8.89
CA ASN A 274 -5.67 -20.09 -10.14
C ASN A 274 -6.96 -19.38 -10.57
N LEU A 275 -7.42 -18.35 -9.84
CA LEU A 275 -8.59 -17.59 -10.25
C LEU A 275 -8.30 -16.85 -11.58
N PRO A 276 -9.22 -16.82 -12.53
CA PRO A 276 -8.94 -16.25 -13.85
C PRO A 276 -8.79 -14.73 -13.87
N PHE A 277 -9.39 -14.06 -12.88
CA PHE A 277 -9.24 -12.63 -12.62
C PHE A 277 -8.37 -12.43 -11.39
N THR A 278 -7.10 -12.82 -11.47
CA THR A 278 -6.10 -12.49 -10.44
C THR A 278 -5.64 -11.04 -10.57
N TYR A 279 -4.92 -10.51 -9.58
CA TYR A 279 -4.13 -9.32 -9.82
C TYR A 279 -3.10 -9.58 -10.95
N ALA A 280 -2.70 -8.53 -11.67
CA ALA A 280 -1.70 -8.64 -12.73
C ALA A 280 -0.41 -9.28 -12.18
N LYS A 281 0.35 -9.97 -13.04
CA LYS A 281 1.59 -10.63 -12.62
C LYS A 281 2.55 -9.67 -11.92
N GLU A 282 2.62 -8.41 -12.35
CA GLU A 282 3.40 -7.35 -11.71
C GLU A 282 2.93 -7.07 -10.27
N THR A 283 1.61 -6.94 -10.06
CA THR A 283 0.99 -6.56 -8.78
C THR A 283 0.82 -7.70 -7.78
N THR A 284 1.09 -8.94 -8.20
CA THR A 284 1.09 -10.15 -7.35
C THR A 284 2.49 -10.59 -6.93
N THR A 285 3.54 -9.97 -7.45
CA THR A 285 4.91 -10.38 -7.10
C THR A 285 5.16 -10.14 -5.60
N GLU A 286 5.93 -11.03 -4.97
CA GLU A 286 6.37 -10.85 -3.57
C GLU A 286 7.14 -9.54 -3.35
N ASP A 287 7.74 -9.04 -4.43
CA ASP A 287 8.54 -7.82 -4.54
C ASP A 287 7.75 -6.64 -5.13
N PHE A 288 6.41 -6.75 -5.15
CA PHE A 288 5.56 -5.70 -5.72
C PHE A 288 5.78 -4.39 -4.96
N ASP A 289 6.16 -3.38 -5.73
CA ASP A 289 6.43 -2.04 -5.25
C ASP A 289 5.32 -1.12 -5.75
N LEU A 290 4.39 -0.84 -4.85
CA LEU A 290 3.21 -0.05 -5.15
C LEU A 290 3.57 1.36 -5.61
N GLU A 291 4.51 2.02 -4.94
CA GLU A 291 4.88 3.40 -5.28
C GLU A 291 5.59 3.47 -6.63
N HIS A 292 6.51 2.54 -6.91
CA HIS A 292 7.11 2.44 -8.24
C HIS A 292 6.06 2.14 -9.32
N PHE A 293 5.11 1.24 -9.05
CA PHE A 293 4.03 0.95 -9.98
C PHE A 293 3.19 2.19 -10.28
N LEU A 294 2.81 2.94 -9.25
CA LEU A 294 2.06 4.19 -9.40
C LEU A 294 2.87 5.22 -10.20
N PHE A 295 4.14 5.45 -9.84
CA PHE A 295 5.02 6.40 -10.52
C PHE A 295 5.26 6.04 -12.00
N LYS A 296 5.66 4.79 -12.27
CA LYS A 296 5.92 4.28 -13.64
C LYS A 296 4.72 4.47 -14.56
N ASN A 297 3.52 4.27 -14.03
CA ASN A 297 2.28 4.39 -14.77
C ASN A 297 1.63 5.80 -14.67
N LYS A 298 2.29 6.77 -14.01
CA LYS A 298 1.79 8.14 -13.79
C LYS A 298 0.42 8.19 -13.10
N LEU A 299 0.23 7.33 -12.11
CA LEU A 299 -1.02 7.14 -11.37
C LEU A 299 -0.99 7.89 -10.03
N ASN A 300 -1.00 9.22 -10.10
CA ASN A 300 -0.90 10.11 -8.92
C ASN A 300 -2.19 10.91 -8.65
N SER A 301 -3.34 10.44 -9.13
CA SER A 301 -4.65 11.08 -8.94
C SER A 301 -5.78 10.04 -8.89
N GLY A 302 -7.02 10.45 -8.58
CA GLY A 302 -8.17 9.54 -8.49
C GLY A 302 -8.01 8.45 -7.41
N TYR A 303 -8.52 7.25 -7.68
CA TYR A 303 -8.48 6.11 -6.75
C TYR A 303 -7.06 5.63 -6.41
N TRP A 304 -6.10 5.91 -7.28
CA TRP A 304 -4.70 5.54 -7.08
C TRP A 304 -4.07 6.22 -5.85
N LEU A 305 -4.56 7.40 -5.47
CA LEU A 305 -4.13 8.10 -4.25
C LEU A 305 -4.50 7.35 -2.97
N HIS A 306 -5.54 6.51 -2.99
CA HIS A 306 -5.91 5.69 -1.83
C HIS A 306 -4.97 4.50 -1.64
N TRP A 307 -4.11 4.21 -2.63
CA TRP A 307 -3.16 3.11 -2.56
C TRP A 307 -1.77 3.60 -2.19
N SER A 308 -1.40 4.84 -2.52
CA SER A 308 -0.10 5.41 -2.14
C SER A 308 0.00 5.65 -0.63
N LEU A 309 1.06 5.11 -0.03
CA LEU A 309 1.48 5.32 1.35
C LEU A 309 2.46 6.52 1.47
N LEU A 310 2.97 7.03 0.34
CA LEU A 310 3.77 8.26 0.25
C LEU A 310 2.92 9.53 0.19
N VAL A 311 1.81 9.50 -0.57
CA VAL A 311 0.98 10.69 -0.81
C VAL A 311 -0.11 10.83 0.25
N ARG A 312 -0.64 9.72 0.78
CA ARG A 312 -1.54 9.73 1.94
C ARG A 312 -0.80 9.30 3.20
N SER A 313 -0.71 10.23 4.15
CA SER A 313 -0.16 9.98 5.48
C SER A 313 -0.98 8.90 6.21
N PRO A 314 -0.33 7.95 6.93
CA PRO A 314 -1.02 7.03 7.84
C PRO A 314 -1.92 7.75 8.86
N ARG A 315 -1.68 9.04 9.13
CA ARG A 315 -2.56 9.88 9.96
C ARG A 315 -3.99 10.01 9.44
N PHE A 316 -4.22 9.91 8.13
CA PHE A 316 -5.58 9.89 7.56
C PHE A 316 -6.34 8.60 7.91
N GLU A 317 -5.62 7.50 8.18
CA GLU A 317 -6.20 6.23 8.65
C GLU A 317 -6.27 6.16 10.19
N LEU A 318 -5.33 6.80 10.89
CA LEU A 318 -5.22 6.76 12.36
C LEU A 318 -6.09 7.79 13.10
N HIS A 319 -6.49 8.90 12.48
CA HIS A 319 -7.41 9.87 13.08
C HIS A 319 -8.80 9.77 12.46
N SER A 320 -9.57 8.78 12.90
CA SER A 320 -11.01 8.68 12.64
C SER A 320 -11.86 9.80 13.28
N GLY A 321 -11.22 10.90 13.71
CA GLY A 321 -11.82 12.01 14.44
C GLY A 321 -11.76 13.36 13.72
N LEU A 322 -11.09 13.45 12.56
CA LEU A 322 -11.23 14.62 11.71
C LEU A 322 -12.49 14.40 10.86
N GLU A 323 -13.62 14.96 11.29
CA GLU A 323 -14.88 14.93 10.55
C GLU A 323 -14.63 15.43 9.12
N GLN A 324 -14.60 14.50 8.17
CA GLN A 324 -14.63 14.90 6.77
C GLN A 324 -16.07 15.28 6.49
N SER A 325 -16.30 16.54 6.11
CA SER A 325 -17.60 16.97 5.63
C SER A 325 -18.12 15.97 4.58
N LYS A 326 -19.40 15.63 4.68
CA LYS A 326 -20.10 14.64 3.84
C LYS A 326 -19.93 14.89 2.34
N ASP A 327 -19.69 16.13 1.94
CA ASP A 327 -19.49 16.54 0.55
C ASP A 327 -18.07 16.25 0.02
N VAL A 328 -17.07 16.13 0.92
CA VAL A 328 -15.66 15.92 0.56
C VAL A 328 -15.37 14.47 0.18
N TRP A 329 -15.99 13.49 0.85
CA TRP A 329 -15.75 12.08 0.51
C TRP A 329 -16.48 11.67 -0.79
N LEU A 330 -17.68 12.20 -1.04
CA LEU A 330 -18.43 11.95 -2.29
C LEU A 330 -17.77 12.60 -3.51
N SER A 331 -17.25 13.83 -3.36
CA SER A 331 -16.57 14.54 -4.45
C SER A 331 -15.29 13.82 -4.92
N GLY A 332 -14.66 13.03 -4.05
CA GLY A 332 -13.52 12.18 -4.40
C GLY A 332 -13.80 11.10 -5.46
N HIS A 333 -15.07 10.84 -5.81
CA HIS A 333 -15.46 9.87 -6.85
C HIS A 333 -15.76 10.51 -8.21
N SER A 334 -15.54 11.82 -8.39
CA SER A 334 -15.77 12.53 -9.65
C SER A 334 -14.77 12.15 -10.75
N GLU A 335 -13.50 11.94 -10.41
CA GLU A 335 -12.44 11.52 -11.34
C GLU A 335 -11.78 10.20 -10.88
N PRO A 336 -12.53 9.07 -10.89
CA PRO A 336 -12.12 7.84 -10.20
C PRO A 336 -10.83 7.22 -10.76
N TYR A 337 -10.59 7.33 -12.08
CA TYR A 337 -9.44 6.72 -12.74
C TYR A 337 -8.23 7.66 -12.91
N GLY A 338 -8.37 8.93 -12.51
CA GLY A 338 -7.30 9.92 -12.59
C GLY A 338 -6.77 10.10 -14.02
N HIS A 339 -5.49 9.77 -14.23
CA HIS A 339 -4.81 9.91 -15.52
C HIS A 339 -5.25 8.92 -16.61
N LEU A 340 -5.96 7.84 -16.27
CA LEU A 340 -6.47 6.85 -17.23
C LEU A 340 -7.80 7.31 -17.85
N LYS A 341 -7.74 8.38 -18.65
CA LYS A 341 -8.94 9.05 -19.19
C LYS A 341 -9.63 8.21 -20.26
N GLU A 342 -8.86 7.52 -21.09
CA GLU A 342 -9.33 6.63 -22.14
C GLU A 342 -10.09 5.45 -21.52
N GLU A 343 -9.51 4.79 -20.52
CA GLU A 343 -10.16 3.70 -19.78
C GLU A 343 -11.39 4.20 -19.03
N ALA A 344 -11.35 5.39 -18.42
CA ALA A 344 -12.52 5.99 -17.77
C ALA A 344 -13.68 6.18 -18.75
N ASN A 345 -13.40 6.70 -19.95
CA ASN A 345 -14.41 6.87 -21.00
C ASN A 345 -15.00 5.53 -21.45
N ILE A 346 -14.15 4.51 -21.61
CA ILE A 346 -14.61 3.16 -21.94
C ILE A 346 -15.50 2.60 -20.83
N LEU A 347 -15.03 2.62 -19.58
CA LEU A 347 -15.67 1.97 -18.43
C LEU A 347 -16.95 2.68 -17.96
N LEU A 348 -16.96 4.01 -17.92
CA LEU A 348 -18.08 4.80 -17.39
C LEU A 348 -18.94 5.44 -18.50
N GLY A 349 -18.36 5.77 -19.65
CA GLY A 349 -19.07 6.41 -20.76
C GLY A 349 -19.75 5.41 -21.68
N GLN A 350 -19.01 4.40 -22.14
CA GLN A 350 -19.46 3.52 -23.22
C GLN A 350 -20.29 2.33 -22.71
N THR A 351 -21.34 1.99 -23.47
CA THR A 351 -22.07 0.72 -23.31
C THR A 351 -21.65 -0.21 -24.46
N PRO A 352 -21.08 -1.39 -24.20
CA PRO A 352 -20.77 -2.36 -25.23
C PRO A 352 -22.01 -2.78 -26.03
N LEU A 353 -21.86 -2.92 -27.35
CA LEU A 353 -22.96 -3.34 -28.26
C LEU A 353 -23.45 -4.77 -27.99
N LYS A 354 -22.57 -5.65 -27.51
CA LYS A 354 -22.87 -7.06 -27.21
C LYS A 354 -22.49 -7.37 -25.78
N SER A 355 -23.46 -7.78 -24.97
CA SER A 355 -23.20 -8.28 -23.62
C SER A 355 -22.68 -9.71 -23.64
N PRO A 356 -21.85 -10.12 -22.65
CA PRO A 356 -21.46 -11.51 -22.48
C PRO A 356 -22.70 -12.38 -22.25
N SER A 357 -22.70 -13.59 -22.80
CA SER A 357 -23.77 -14.55 -22.54
C SER A 357 -23.56 -15.22 -21.18
N PRO A 358 -24.60 -15.40 -20.35
CA PRO A 358 -24.50 -16.23 -19.15
C PRO A 358 -24.09 -17.69 -19.44
N SER A 359 -24.36 -18.19 -20.65
CA SER A 359 -23.97 -19.55 -21.08
C SER A 359 -22.50 -19.68 -21.53
N SER A 360 -21.80 -18.56 -21.71
CA SER A 360 -20.39 -18.51 -22.09
C SER A 360 -19.76 -17.27 -21.45
N PRO A 361 -19.60 -17.26 -20.12
CA PRO A 361 -19.09 -16.11 -19.40
C PRO A 361 -17.63 -15.82 -19.74
N LEU A 362 -17.20 -14.59 -19.45
CA LEU A 362 -15.79 -14.21 -19.56
C LEU A 362 -15.03 -14.81 -18.37
N VAL A 363 -13.98 -15.59 -18.64
CA VAL A 363 -13.24 -16.36 -17.63
C VAL A 363 -11.74 -16.06 -17.69
N SER A 364 -11.36 -14.86 -18.11
CA SER A 364 -9.96 -14.39 -18.06
C SER A 364 -9.85 -12.89 -18.33
N TRP A 365 -8.75 -12.28 -17.88
CA TRP A 365 -8.39 -10.91 -18.24
C TRP A 365 -8.33 -10.69 -19.74
N SER A 366 -7.71 -11.59 -20.50
CA SER A 366 -7.58 -11.46 -21.95
C SER A 366 -8.94 -11.41 -22.65
N GLN A 367 -9.88 -12.25 -22.22
CA GLN A 367 -11.24 -12.23 -22.76
C GLN A 367 -11.97 -10.94 -22.39
N TYR A 368 -11.87 -10.50 -21.13
CA TYR A 368 -12.51 -9.26 -20.68
C TYR A 368 -11.94 -8.03 -21.39
N PHE A 369 -10.63 -7.89 -21.48
CA PHE A 369 -9.98 -6.75 -22.14
C PHE A 369 -10.29 -6.69 -23.62
N SER A 370 -10.24 -7.84 -24.31
CA SER A 370 -10.64 -7.94 -25.71
C SER A 370 -12.11 -7.55 -25.90
N TRP A 371 -13.01 -8.05 -25.05
CA TRP A 371 -14.43 -7.71 -25.10
C TRP A 371 -14.70 -6.24 -24.82
N ARG A 372 -13.98 -5.65 -23.85
CA ARG A 372 -14.16 -4.26 -23.42
C ARG A 372 -13.41 -3.25 -24.29
N ALA A 373 -12.62 -3.72 -25.25
CA ALA A 373 -11.71 -2.92 -26.07
C ALA A 373 -10.67 -2.14 -25.23
N LEU A 374 -10.13 -2.80 -24.20
CA LEU A 374 -9.05 -2.29 -23.37
C LEU A 374 -7.72 -2.94 -23.79
N ASP A 375 -6.62 -2.19 -23.70
CA ASP A 375 -5.27 -2.73 -23.90
C ASP A 375 -4.87 -3.55 -22.66
N LEU A 376 -4.43 -4.80 -22.87
CA LEU A 376 -3.99 -5.71 -21.80
C LEU A 376 -2.80 -5.14 -21.00
N ALA A 377 -2.07 -4.18 -21.55
CA ALA A 377 -1.02 -3.44 -20.85
C ALA A 377 -1.55 -2.36 -19.89
N SER A 378 -2.84 -2.02 -19.94
CA SER A 378 -3.42 -0.98 -19.09
C SER A 378 -3.37 -1.39 -17.61
N PRO A 379 -2.94 -0.48 -16.71
CA PRO A 379 -2.88 -0.76 -15.28
C PRO A 379 -4.27 -0.87 -14.61
N VAL A 380 -5.35 -0.53 -15.33
CA VAL A 380 -6.73 -0.50 -14.81
C VAL A 380 -7.22 -1.83 -14.27
N ALA A 381 -6.61 -2.95 -14.70
CA ALA A 381 -6.90 -4.28 -14.18
C ALA A 381 -6.82 -4.33 -12.64
N SER A 382 -5.90 -3.57 -12.04
CA SER A 382 -5.75 -3.53 -10.59
C SER A 382 -7.01 -2.99 -9.88
N LEU A 383 -7.68 -1.98 -10.46
CA LEU A 383 -8.91 -1.40 -9.91
C LEU A 383 -10.12 -2.30 -10.15
N LEU A 384 -10.12 -3.08 -11.23
CA LEU A 384 -11.25 -3.93 -11.63
C LEU A 384 -11.23 -5.32 -10.95
N SER A 385 -10.14 -5.68 -10.27
CA SER A 385 -9.92 -7.02 -9.72
C SER A 385 -11.09 -7.53 -8.87
N SER A 386 -11.56 -6.75 -7.90
CA SER A 386 -12.67 -7.15 -7.02
C SER A 386 -13.98 -7.29 -7.79
N THR A 387 -14.26 -6.36 -8.70
CA THR A 387 -15.47 -6.38 -9.53
C THR A 387 -15.52 -7.59 -10.46
N LEU A 388 -14.41 -7.92 -11.14
CA LEU A 388 -14.36 -9.07 -12.04
C LEU A 388 -14.30 -10.40 -11.29
N SER A 389 -13.70 -10.42 -10.10
CA SER A 389 -13.76 -11.59 -9.21
C SER A 389 -15.20 -11.90 -8.81
N ILE A 390 -15.99 -10.86 -8.46
CA ILE A 390 -17.41 -11.02 -8.14
C ILE A 390 -18.20 -11.50 -9.36
N TYR A 391 -17.94 -10.95 -10.54
CA TYR A 391 -18.54 -11.44 -11.79
C TYR A 391 -18.24 -12.93 -12.02
N TYR A 392 -16.99 -13.35 -11.81
CA TYR A 392 -16.59 -14.75 -11.96
C TYR A 392 -17.23 -15.66 -10.91
N ILE A 393 -17.34 -15.20 -9.67
CA ILE A 393 -18.07 -15.90 -8.61
C ILE A 393 -19.53 -16.13 -9.04
N ILE A 394 -20.22 -15.09 -9.54
CA ILE A 394 -21.63 -15.17 -9.95
C ILE A 394 -21.82 -16.08 -11.17
N THR A 395 -20.91 -16.05 -12.13
CA THR A 395 -21.09 -16.70 -13.43
C THR A 395 -20.49 -18.09 -13.54
N SER A 396 -19.49 -18.40 -12.72
CA SER A 396 -18.72 -19.65 -12.82
C SER A 396 -18.76 -20.43 -11.51
N LEU A 397 -18.29 -19.85 -10.41
CA LEU A 397 -18.14 -20.61 -9.16
C LEU A 397 -19.48 -20.97 -8.52
N VAL A 398 -20.39 -20.00 -8.35
CA VAL A 398 -21.70 -20.26 -7.72
C VAL A 398 -22.55 -21.24 -8.55
N PRO A 399 -22.67 -21.11 -9.88
CA PRO A 399 -23.39 -22.11 -10.68
C PRO A 399 -22.77 -23.51 -10.64
N GLN A 400 -21.44 -23.60 -10.48
CA GLN A 400 -20.72 -24.87 -10.41
C GLN A 400 -20.87 -25.54 -9.04
N ASP A 401 -20.63 -24.80 -7.96
CA ASP A 401 -20.52 -25.34 -6.60
C ASP A 401 -21.87 -25.32 -5.85
N TYR A 402 -22.79 -24.43 -6.25
CA TYR A 402 -24.11 -24.22 -5.64
C TYR A 402 -25.22 -24.06 -6.70
N PRO A 403 -25.41 -25.04 -7.62
CA PRO A 403 -26.34 -24.94 -8.73
C PRO A 403 -27.80 -24.70 -8.30
N GLU A 404 -28.18 -25.15 -7.10
CA GLU A 404 -29.50 -24.97 -6.52
C GLU A 404 -29.88 -23.49 -6.31
N LEU A 405 -28.90 -22.61 -6.11
CA LEU A 405 -29.14 -21.18 -5.93
C LEU A 405 -29.66 -20.49 -7.19
N ASN A 406 -29.50 -21.12 -8.37
CA ASN A 406 -29.96 -20.64 -9.67
C ASN A 406 -29.64 -19.14 -9.89
N VAL A 407 -28.46 -18.71 -9.45
CA VAL A 407 -28.10 -17.28 -9.33
C VAL A 407 -28.26 -16.52 -10.65
N LEU A 408 -27.91 -17.16 -11.77
CA LEU A 408 -28.00 -16.61 -13.12
C LEU A 408 -29.42 -16.33 -13.62
N LYS A 409 -30.44 -16.91 -12.99
CA LYS A 409 -31.85 -16.68 -13.34
C LYS A 409 -32.50 -15.55 -12.52
N LYS A 410 -31.81 -15.02 -11.51
CA LYS A 410 -32.34 -13.95 -10.66
C LYS A 410 -32.31 -12.62 -11.41
N GLN A 411 -33.35 -11.80 -11.21
CA GLN A 411 -33.41 -10.41 -11.73
C GLN A 411 -32.70 -9.41 -10.81
N SER A 412 -32.45 -9.80 -9.57
CA SER A 412 -31.83 -8.96 -8.55
C SER A 412 -30.94 -9.80 -7.65
N LEU A 413 -29.75 -9.30 -7.34
CA LEU A 413 -28.82 -9.91 -6.41
C LEU A 413 -28.43 -8.93 -5.31
N LYS A 414 -28.60 -9.37 -4.06
CA LYS A 414 -28.09 -8.72 -2.87
C LYS A 414 -26.78 -9.37 -2.45
N ILE A 415 -25.70 -8.61 -2.53
CA ILE A 415 -24.34 -9.08 -2.25
C ILE A 415 -23.81 -8.32 -1.05
N HIS A 416 -23.42 -9.06 -0.02
CA HIS A 416 -22.72 -8.51 1.14
C HIS A 416 -21.22 -8.69 0.95
N ILE A 417 -20.48 -7.59 0.95
CA ILE A 417 -19.04 -7.53 0.76
C ILE A 417 -18.41 -7.17 2.10
N ILE A 418 -17.63 -8.09 2.68
CA ILE A 418 -17.08 -7.95 4.04
C ILE A 418 -15.59 -7.56 4.01
N GLU A 419 -15.13 -6.85 5.05
CA GLU A 419 -13.78 -6.28 5.16
C GLU A 419 -13.41 -5.32 4.01
N SER A 420 -14.44 -4.70 3.43
CA SER A 420 -14.42 -4.13 2.09
C SER A 420 -13.90 -2.68 2.02
N TYR A 421 -12.86 -2.35 2.79
CA TYR A 421 -12.36 -0.97 2.86
C TYR A 421 -11.86 -0.48 1.50
N ARG A 422 -11.01 -1.24 0.81
CA ARG A 422 -10.44 -0.85 -0.49
C ARG A 422 -11.49 -0.87 -1.59
N GLU A 423 -12.38 -1.85 -1.54
CA GLU A 423 -13.48 -2.03 -2.49
C GLU A 423 -14.48 -0.88 -2.41
N PHE A 424 -14.80 -0.42 -1.19
CA PHE A 424 -15.68 0.72 -1.00
C PHE A 424 -15.06 2.02 -1.54
N HIS A 425 -13.75 2.21 -1.38
CA HIS A 425 -13.06 3.38 -1.96
C HIS A 425 -13.04 3.37 -3.48
N THR A 426 -13.17 2.19 -4.10
CA THR A 426 -13.20 2.00 -5.56
C THR A 426 -14.61 1.75 -6.08
N ILE A 427 -15.64 2.25 -5.39
CA ILE A 427 -17.06 1.99 -5.65
C ILE A 427 -17.50 2.18 -7.11
N MET A 428 -16.95 3.17 -7.84
CA MET A 428 -17.34 3.41 -9.24
C MET A 428 -16.98 2.25 -10.17
N THR A 429 -15.99 1.41 -9.81
CA THR A 429 -15.61 0.22 -10.59
C THR A 429 -16.72 -0.83 -10.62
N PHE A 430 -17.54 -0.91 -9.56
CA PHE A 430 -18.64 -1.88 -9.45
C PHE A 430 -19.78 -1.62 -10.43
N TRP A 431 -19.81 -0.43 -11.07
CA TRP A 431 -20.71 -0.20 -12.19
C TRP A 431 -20.53 -1.23 -13.30
N GLU A 432 -19.32 -1.75 -13.49
CA GLU A 432 -19.03 -2.73 -14.52
C GLU A 432 -19.84 -4.03 -14.34
N LEU A 433 -20.30 -4.39 -13.13
CA LEU A 433 -21.25 -5.50 -12.92
C LEU A 433 -22.56 -5.28 -13.69
N SER A 434 -23.07 -4.05 -13.71
CA SER A 434 -24.27 -3.69 -14.48
C SER A 434 -24.04 -3.75 -15.99
N VAL A 435 -22.79 -3.58 -16.44
CA VAL A 435 -22.41 -3.68 -17.87
C VAL A 435 -22.26 -5.15 -18.28
N LEU A 436 -21.63 -5.96 -17.43
CA LEU A 436 -21.39 -7.40 -17.65
C LEU A 436 -22.64 -8.26 -17.54
N LEU A 437 -23.54 -7.94 -16.60
CA LEU A 437 -24.76 -8.71 -16.31
C LEU A 437 -25.99 -7.83 -16.48
N PRO A 438 -26.36 -7.47 -17.73
CA PRO A 438 -27.30 -6.39 -17.93
C PRO A 438 -28.75 -6.71 -17.53
N HIS A 439 -29.08 -8.00 -17.43
CA HIS A 439 -30.36 -8.55 -17.00
C HIS A 439 -30.54 -8.56 -15.48
N MET A 440 -29.48 -8.27 -14.72
CA MET A 440 -29.49 -8.24 -13.26
C MET A 440 -29.43 -6.81 -12.72
N THR A 441 -30.10 -6.62 -11.59
CA THR A 441 -29.94 -5.45 -10.71
C THR A 441 -29.14 -5.84 -9.48
N PHE A 442 -28.38 -4.90 -8.92
CA PHE A 442 -27.47 -5.17 -7.80
C PHE A 442 -27.78 -4.28 -6.60
N GLU A 443 -27.83 -4.91 -5.43
CA GLU A 443 -27.74 -4.25 -4.13
C GLU A 443 -26.44 -4.71 -3.45
N LEU A 444 -25.49 -3.79 -3.32
CA LEU A 444 -24.18 -4.05 -2.73
C LEU A 444 -24.12 -3.44 -1.33
N SER A 445 -23.90 -4.28 -0.32
CA SER A 445 -23.72 -3.83 1.06
C SER A 445 -22.27 -4.06 1.48
N PHE A 446 -21.55 -2.98 1.76
CA PHE A 446 -20.14 -2.98 2.18
C PHE A 446 -20.06 -2.96 3.70
N PHE A 447 -19.22 -3.81 4.28
CA PHE A 447 -19.06 -3.95 5.73
C PHE A 447 -17.59 -3.85 6.11
N GLY A 448 -17.28 -3.05 7.13
CA GLY A 448 -15.92 -2.97 7.67
C GLY A 448 -15.75 -1.84 8.68
N GLU A 449 -14.98 -2.08 9.73
CA GLU A 449 -14.77 -1.10 10.83
C GLU A 449 -14.04 0.18 10.37
N ARG A 450 -13.35 0.11 9.22
CA ARG A 450 -12.58 1.22 8.63
C ARG A 450 -13.36 2.07 7.64
N LEU A 451 -14.64 1.76 7.39
CA LEU A 451 -15.44 2.58 6.48
C LEU A 451 -15.62 4.02 7.05
N PRO A 452 -15.78 5.05 6.20
CA PRO A 452 -16.03 6.41 6.66
C PRO A 452 -17.27 6.48 7.56
N GLN A 453 -17.21 7.27 8.64
CA GLN A 453 -18.31 7.36 9.61
C GLN A 453 -19.60 7.89 8.95
N GLU A 454 -19.43 8.85 8.05
CA GLU A 454 -20.47 9.55 7.31
C GLU A 454 -21.20 8.61 6.35
N SER A 455 -20.54 7.53 5.92
CA SER A 455 -21.13 6.52 5.04
C SER A 455 -21.99 5.49 5.78
N HIS A 456 -21.91 5.43 7.11
CA HIS A 456 -22.62 4.40 7.88
C HIS A 456 -24.13 4.52 7.70
N GLU A 457 -24.74 3.43 7.24
CA GLU A 457 -26.18 3.32 6.92
C GLU A 457 -26.65 4.27 5.81
N GLN A 458 -25.72 4.96 5.14
CA GLN A 458 -26.05 5.79 4.00
C GLN A 458 -26.39 4.93 2.79
N GLN A 459 -27.49 5.27 2.13
CA GLN A 459 -27.88 4.66 0.86
C GLN A 459 -27.43 5.53 -0.31
N LEU A 460 -26.62 4.91 -1.17
CA LEU A 460 -26.04 5.50 -2.37
C LEU A 460 -26.54 4.76 -3.61
N TYR A 461 -26.40 5.41 -4.76
CA TYR A 461 -26.72 4.83 -6.05
C TYR A 461 -25.62 5.13 -7.05
N LEU A 462 -25.12 4.10 -7.73
CA LEU A 462 -24.40 4.27 -8.98
C LEU A 462 -25.43 4.33 -10.09
N GLN A 463 -25.46 5.42 -10.84
CA GLN A 463 -26.44 5.66 -11.90
C GLN A 463 -25.75 6.17 -13.16
N LYS A 464 -26.16 5.66 -14.32
CA LYS A 464 -25.75 6.18 -15.62
C LYS A 464 -26.69 7.30 -16.07
N LYS A 465 -26.12 8.44 -16.42
CA LYS A 465 -26.77 9.60 -17.05
C LYS A 465 -26.17 9.81 -18.46
N SER A 466 -26.65 10.80 -19.20
CA SER A 466 -26.13 11.15 -20.53
C SER A 466 -24.63 11.38 -20.54
N ASP A 467 -24.10 11.94 -19.45
CA ASP A 467 -22.71 12.42 -19.36
C ASP A 467 -21.78 11.37 -18.71
N GLY A 468 -22.29 10.16 -18.45
CA GLY A 468 -21.53 9.06 -17.83
C GLY A 468 -22.17 8.52 -16.55
N VAL A 469 -21.39 7.77 -15.77
CA VAL A 469 -21.83 7.18 -14.50
C VAL A 469 -21.50 8.12 -13.36
N SER A 470 -22.40 8.23 -12.39
CA SER A 470 -22.25 9.07 -11.20
C SER A 470 -22.67 8.32 -9.94
N LEU A 471 -22.04 8.67 -8.81
CA LEU A 471 -22.46 8.23 -7.48
C LEU A 471 -23.34 9.31 -6.85
N VAL A 472 -24.55 8.95 -6.42
CA VAL A 472 -25.53 9.89 -5.86
C VAL A 472 -26.05 9.40 -4.52
N SER A 473 -26.19 10.31 -3.55
CA SER A 473 -26.81 10.04 -2.26
C SER A 473 -28.32 10.29 -2.29
N SER A 474 -29.10 9.43 -1.61
CA SER A 474 -30.56 9.60 -1.52
C SER A 474 -31.00 10.89 -0.81
N ALA A 475 -30.11 11.54 -0.05
CA ALA A 475 -30.41 12.74 0.72
C ALA A 475 -30.31 14.06 -0.08
N LEU A 476 -29.66 14.04 -1.26
CA LEU A 476 -29.22 15.27 -1.94
C LEU A 476 -30.01 15.66 -3.21
N GLY A 477 -31.12 15.01 -3.54
CA GLY A 477 -31.91 15.44 -4.70
C GLY A 477 -33.09 14.56 -5.11
N SER A 478 -34.02 15.17 -5.86
CA SER A 478 -35.20 14.51 -6.42
C SER A 478 -34.79 13.41 -7.40
N GLN A 479 -35.31 12.20 -7.16
CA GLN A 479 -35.05 11.04 -7.99
C GLN A 479 -35.73 11.22 -9.35
N LYS A 480 -34.98 11.67 -10.38
CA LYS A 480 -35.33 11.31 -11.75
C LYS A 480 -35.04 9.81 -11.90
N LYS A 481 -36.03 9.05 -12.38
CA LYS A 481 -35.96 7.60 -12.57
C LYS A 481 -34.82 7.29 -13.54
N ALA A 482 -33.69 6.81 -13.01
CA ALA A 482 -32.57 6.36 -13.83
C ALA A 482 -32.94 5.02 -14.49
N ASP A 483 -32.61 4.84 -15.78
CA ASP A 483 -32.90 3.61 -16.52
C ASP A 483 -32.21 2.38 -15.90
N LYS A 484 -31.05 2.58 -15.28
CA LYS A 484 -30.29 1.54 -14.60
C LYS A 484 -29.51 2.08 -13.43
N SER A 485 -29.55 1.37 -12.30
CA SER A 485 -28.82 1.75 -11.09
C SER A 485 -28.34 0.55 -10.29
N ILE A 486 -27.24 0.73 -9.55
CA ILE A 486 -26.78 -0.17 -8.49
C ILE A 486 -27.03 0.53 -7.17
N ARG A 487 -27.74 -0.15 -6.25
CA ARG A 487 -27.92 0.36 -4.89
C ARG A 487 -26.70 -0.02 -4.05
N VAL A 488 -26.16 0.93 -3.31
CA VAL A 488 -25.02 0.71 -2.43
C VAL A 488 -25.34 1.14 -1.01
N LYS A 489 -24.92 0.34 -0.03
CA LYS A 489 -25.01 0.63 1.41
C LYS A 489 -23.67 0.36 2.07
N ALA A 490 -23.32 1.13 3.10
CA ALA A 490 -22.09 0.94 3.87
C ALA A 490 -22.38 0.80 5.37
N TYR A 491 -21.67 -0.12 6.02
CA TYR A 491 -21.83 -0.42 7.44
C TYR A 491 -20.48 -0.43 8.15
N LYS A 492 -20.20 0.60 8.95
CA LYS A 492 -18.96 0.73 9.71
C LYS A 492 -18.93 -0.12 10.98
N ARG A 493 -19.20 -1.42 10.86
CA ARG A 493 -19.27 -2.37 11.98
C ARG A 493 -18.92 -3.78 11.50
N ALA A 494 -18.56 -4.66 12.44
CA ALA A 494 -18.33 -6.06 12.12
C ALA A 494 -19.62 -6.74 11.62
N TYR A 495 -19.48 -7.58 10.59
CA TYR A 495 -20.61 -8.20 9.88
C TYR A 495 -21.57 -9.00 10.79
N HIS A 496 -21.03 -9.71 11.78
CA HIS A 496 -21.80 -10.56 12.70
C HIS A 496 -22.66 -9.78 13.70
N MET A 497 -22.48 -8.46 13.81
CA MET A 497 -23.22 -7.61 14.75
C MET A 497 -24.53 -7.06 14.17
N LEU A 498 -24.86 -7.34 12.90
CA LEU A 498 -25.96 -6.67 12.21
C LEU A 498 -27.12 -7.61 11.86
N GLN A 499 -28.33 -7.11 12.06
CA GLN A 499 -29.57 -7.71 11.57
C GLN A 499 -29.94 -7.08 10.21
N VAL A 500 -29.09 -7.29 9.20
CA VAL A 500 -29.36 -6.85 7.81
C VAL A 500 -30.21 -7.89 7.09
N PRO A 501 -31.07 -7.51 6.12
CA PRO A 501 -31.76 -8.47 5.27
C PRO A 501 -30.82 -9.54 4.70
N LYS A 502 -31.28 -10.79 4.70
CA LYS A 502 -30.50 -11.94 4.22
C LYS A 502 -29.99 -11.68 2.80
N PRO A 503 -28.67 -11.79 2.54
CA PRO A 503 -28.11 -11.65 1.20
C PRO A 503 -28.31 -12.91 0.36
N ASP A 504 -28.17 -12.75 -0.95
CA ASP A 504 -28.00 -13.88 -1.87
C ASP A 504 -26.58 -14.44 -1.79
N LEU A 505 -25.58 -13.56 -1.67
CA LEU A 505 -24.16 -13.92 -1.59
C LEU A 505 -23.45 -13.10 -0.50
N VAL A 506 -22.53 -13.74 0.22
CA VAL A 506 -21.57 -13.09 1.12
C VAL A 506 -20.18 -13.33 0.58
N ILE A 507 -19.44 -12.27 0.29
CA ILE A 507 -18.12 -12.32 -0.33
C ILE A 507 -17.13 -11.57 0.58
N GLY A 508 -16.09 -12.27 1.04
CA GLY A 508 -14.91 -11.65 1.64
C GLY A 508 -13.88 -11.40 0.56
N VAL A 509 -13.31 -10.19 0.56
CA VAL A 509 -12.40 -9.70 -0.50
C VAL A 509 -10.99 -9.51 0.03
#